data_AF-A0A0L7L7S9-F1
#
_entry.id   AF-A0A0L7L7S9-F1
#
_cell.length_a   1.000
_cell.length_b   1.000
_cell.length_c   1.000
_cell.angle_alpha   90.00
_cell.angle_beta   90.00
_cell.angle_gamma   90.00
#
_symmetry.space_group_name_H-M   'P 1'
#
loop_
_entity.id
_entity.type
_entity.pdbx_description
1 polymer ?
#
loop_
_entity_poly.entity_id
_entity_poly.type
_entity_poly.pdbx_seq_one_letter_code
_entity_poly.pdbx_strand_id
1 'polypeptide(L)'
;MAPTEHTTNSGMIILPSNSGHLLFTTGICDRRSDNSPAESSLPMFFANCFGTLHGKSHLQEIDMLSTSNGVPVDVRKIFTVNADQFINDYHMDLRLSVGRERIPERIVHAKGTGAEGYFEVTHDVSMFTSADVFNGIGNKTRTRVRFSTSIPDRGGTDLLRDFKGLSAKLYTREGNLDFLYPIKFSPLVHAFKRNPVTPLYDFTQIWDFITLRPETFHTFLWLESDYGVPNGYRKMEAFPIHTYE
;
A
#
# COMPACT_ATOMS: atom_id res chain seq x y z
N MET A 1 -45.36 -39.24 -3.08
CA MET A 1 -44.31 -39.59 -4.06
C MET A 1 -43.37 -38.39 -4.15
N ALA A 2 -42.19 -38.51 -3.56
CA ALA A 2 -41.08 -37.61 -3.83
C ALA A 2 -40.63 -37.76 -5.30
N PRO A 3 -39.84 -36.80 -5.80
CA PRO A 3 -38.44 -37.14 -5.96
C PRO A 3 -37.48 -36.11 -5.35
N THR A 4 -36.52 -36.66 -4.61
CA THR A 4 -35.18 -36.17 -4.28
C THR A 4 -34.32 -36.19 -5.57
N GLU A 5 -33.34 -35.31 -5.86
CA GLU A 5 -32.02 -35.16 -5.23
C GLU A 5 -31.20 -34.03 -5.89
N HIS A 6 -30.35 -33.40 -5.07
CA HIS A 6 -28.96 -32.95 -5.28
C HIS A 6 -28.51 -31.86 -6.28
N THR A 7 -27.80 -30.89 -5.67
CA THR A 7 -26.64 -30.09 -6.10
C THR A 7 -26.90 -28.62 -6.39
N THR A 8 -26.71 -27.78 -5.37
CA THR A 8 -26.42 -26.36 -5.57
C THR A 8 -25.14 -26.02 -4.82
N ASN A 9 -24.07 -25.87 -5.60
CA ASN A 9 -22.79 -25.33 -5.19
C ASN A 9 -22.99 -24.05 -4.37
N SER A 10 -22.69 -24.10 -3.06
CA SER A 10 -22.60 -22.93 -2.20
C SER A 10 -21.24 -22.26 -2.42
N GLY A 11 -21.11 -21.59 -3.57
CA GLY A 11 -20.09 -20.57 -3.77
C GLY A 11 -20.51 -19.29 -3.06
N MET A 12 -19.56 -18.60 -2.41
CA MET A 12 -19.76 -17.27 -1.85
C MET A 12 -20.02 -16.28 -2.99
N ILE A 13 -21.30 -16.11 -3.35
CA ILE A 13 -21.74 -15.08 -4.29
C ILE A 13 -21.87 -13.79 -3.48
N ILE A 14 -20.92 -12.88 -3.68
CA ILE A 14 -21.09 -11.47 -3.31
C ILE A 14 -22.14 -10.91 -4.29
N LEU A 15 -23.41 -11.01 -3.91
CA LEU A 15 -24.51 -10.46 -4.70
C LEU A 15 -24.47 -8.92 -4.66
N PRO A 16 -24.68 -8.25 -5.80
CA PRO A 16 -24.62 -6.81 -5.89
C PRO A 16 -25.90 -6.22 -5.28
N SER A 17 -25.79 -5.71 -4.05
CA SER A 17 -26.75 -4.73 -3.55
C SER A 17 -26.54 -3.42 -4.31
N ASN A 18 -27.55 -2.98 -5.05
CA ASN A 18 -27.62 -1.70 -5.76
C ASN A 18 -26.90 -0.60 -4.96
N SER A 19 -25.90 0.04 -5.59
CA SER A 19 -24.90 0.96 -5.00
C SER A 19 -23.74 0.31 -4.22
N GLY A 20 -23.04 -0.62 -4.87
CA GLY A 20 -21.77 -1.18 -4.38
C GLY A 20 -20.61 -0.16 -4.46
N HIS A 21 -20.45 0.64 -3.42
CA HIS A 21 -19.20 1.32 -3.12
C HIS A 21 -18.65 0.79 -1.79
N LEU A 22 -17.51 0.10 -1.83
CA LEU A 22 -16.63 -0.01 -0.67
C LEU A 22 -16.04 1.38 -0.42
N LEU A 23 -16.79 2.19 0.33
CA LEU A 23 -16.32 3.48 0.83
C LEU A 23 -15.29 3.21 1.93
N PHE A 24 -14.02 3.17 1.55
CA PHE A 24 -12.96 3.56 2.46
C PHE A 24 -13.15 5.05 2.74
N THR A 25 -13.82 5.37 3.85
CA THR A 25 -13.95 6.74 4.33
C THR A 25 -12.59 7.19 4.88
N THR A 26 -11.68 7.59 3.99
CA THR A 26 -10.62 8.53 4.39
C THR A 26 -11.33 9.85 4.66
N GLY A 27 -11.51 10.20 5.94
CA GLY A 27 -12.01 11.51 6.35
C GLY A 27 -11.10 12.61 5.82
N ILE A 28 -11.42 13.14 4.64
CA ILE A 28 -10.85 14.36 4.08
C ILE A 28 -12.03 15.33 3.98
N CYS A 29 -12.02 16.35 4.84
CA CYS A 29 -13.06 17.37 4.89
C CYS A 29 -13.06 18.23 3.62
N ASP A 30 -14.09 18.09 2.79
CA ASP A 30 -14.40 19.03 1.70
C ASP A 30 -15.15 20.25 2.26
N ARG A 31 -14.69 21.47 1.94
CA ARG A 31 -15.43 22.72 2.23
C ARG A 31 -15.66 23.50 0.95
N ARG A 32 -16.91 23.52 0.49
CA ARG A 32 -17.42 24.37 -0.60
C ARG A 32 -17.27 25.85 -0.26
N SER A 33 -16.91 26.64 -1.28
CA SER A 33 -16.74 28.09 -1.26
C SER A 33 -18.00 28.82 -1.74
N ASP A 34 -18.49 29.79 -0.97
CA ASP A 34 -19.45 30.79 -1.44
C ASP A 34 -18.73 32.13 -1.75
N ASN A 35 -19.14 32.74 -2.86
CA ASN A 35 -18.61 33.93 -3.55
C ASN A 35 -18.92 35.26 -2.81
N SER A 36 -17.98 36.20 -2.61
CA SER A 36 -17.67 37.41 -3.46
C SER A 36 -17.49 38.64 -2.54
N PRO A 37 -16.98 39.83 -2.98
CA PRO A 37 -16.24 40.19 -4.19
C PRO A 37 -14.84 40.81 -3.91
N ALA A 38 -14.11 41.05 -4.99
CA ALA A 38 -12.74 41.54 -5.07
C ALA A 38 -12.59 43.04 -4.74
N GLU A 39 -11.43 43.41 -4.17
CA GLU A 39 -10.73 44.64 -4.57
C GLU A 39 -9.22 44.56 -4.30
N SER A 40 -8.50 45.29 -5.14
CA SER A 40 -7.11 45.18 -5.58
C SER A 40 -6.04 45.69 -4.61
N SER A 41 -4.99 44.89 -4.36
CA SER A 41 -3.57 45.30 -4.38
C SER A 41 -2.66 44.12 -3.98
N LEU A 42 -1.65 43.83 -4.79
CA LEU A 42 -0.68 42.72 -4.65
C LEU A 42 0.68 43.26 -4.14
N PRO A 43 1.59 42.43 -3.56
CA PRO A 43 1.51 42.01 -2.16
C PRO A 43 2.90 42.06 -1.46
N MET A 44 2.92 42.22 -0.14
CA MET A 44 3.94 41.63 0.74
C MET A 44 3.68 42.18 2.14
N PHE A 45 2.90 41.49 2.96
CA PHE A 45 3.02 41.60 4.41
C PHE A 45 2.42 40.35 5.05
N PHE A 46 3.28 39.67 5.81
CA PHE A 46 2.92 38.76 6.88
C PHE A 46 1.78 39.37 7.72
N ALA A 47 0.62 38.72 7.77
CA ALA A 47 -0.34 38.91 8.86
C ALA A 47 -1.32 37.72 8.95
N ASN A 48 -1.14 36.93 10.00
CA ASN A 48 -2.14 36.27 10.84
C ASN A 48 -3.54 35.99 10.24
N CYS A 49 -3.76 34.73 9.86
CA CYS A 49 -5.08 34.10 9.99
C CYS A 49 -5.08 33.25 11.26
N PHE A 50 -5.47 33.87 12.38
CA PHE A 50 -5.78 33.19 13.64
C PHE A 50 -7.18 32.57 13.50
N GLY A 51 -7.26 31.41 12.85
CA GLY A 51 -8.44 30.56 12.83
C GLY A 51 -8.25 29.43 13.83
N THR A 52 -9.06 29.40 14.87
CA THR A 52 -9.01 28.46 16.00
C THR A 52 -9.29 27.02 15.55
N LEU A 53 -8.30 26.38 14.92
CA LEU A 53 -8.23 24.94 14.83
C LEU A 53 -7.74 24.44 16.19
N HIS A 54 -8.41 23.41 16.73
CA HIS A 54 -7.88 22.60 17.83
C HIS A 54 -6.60 21.90 17.33
N GLY A 55 -5.52 22.67 17.26
CA GLY A 55 -4.23 22.29 16.73
C GLY A 55 -3.48 21.56 17.82
N LYS A 56 -3.43 20.22 17.73
CA LYS A 56 -2.29 19.51 18.29
C LYS A 56 -1.07 20.01 17.54
N SER A 57 -0.31 20.89 18.18
CA SER A 57 0.99 21.33 17.72
C SER A 57 1.89 20.11 17.56
N HIS A 58 2.13 19.68 16.32
CA HIS A 58 3.24 18.78 15.99
C HIS A 58 4.58 19.53 16.04
N LEU A 59 4.80 20.34 17.09
CA LEU A 59 6.13 20.83 17.43
C LEU A 59 6.78 19.73 18.25
N GLN A 60 7.46 18.81 17.57
CA GLN A 60 8.30 17.83 18.22
C GLN A 60 9.45 18.59 18.88
N GLU A 61 9.58 18.46 20.19
CA GLU A 61 10.67 19.10 20.95
C GLU A 61 12.01 18.61 20.39
N ILE A 62 12.93 19.53 20.11
CA ILE A 62 14.25 19.19 19.56
C ILE A 62 15.03 18.51 20.68
N ASP A 63 15.06 17.18 20.64
CA ASP A 63 15.84 16.38 21.57
C ASP A 63 17.36 16.55 21.31
N MET A 64 18.18 16.25 22.31
CA MET A 64 19.62 16.37 22.21
C MET A 64 20.16 15.33 21.21
N LEU A 65 20.99 15.79 20.26
CA LEU A 65 21.65 14.89 19.30
C LEU A 65 22.51 13.85 20.04
N SER A 66 22.35 12.58 19.71
CA SER A 66 23.12 11.49 20.31
C SER A 66 23.71 10.55 19.25
N THR A 67 24.75 9.80 19.63
CA THR A 67 25.20 8.63 18.86
C THR A 67 24.22 7.45 19.01
N SER A 68 24.40 6.40 18.21
CA SER A 68 23.66 5.14 18.33
C SER A 68 23.79 4.49 19.72
N ASN A 69 24.88 4.77 20.42
CA ASN A 69 25.16 4.32 21.79
C ASN A 69 24.56 5.24 22.88
N GLY A 70 23.82 6.30 22.50
CA GLY A 70 23.17 7.22 23.43
C GLY A 70 24.10 8.26 24.07
N VAL A 71 25.32 8.43 23.57
CA VAL A 71 26.23 9.48 24.05
C VAL A 71 25.80 10.81 23.45
N PRO A 72 25.58 11.87 24.24
CA PRO A 72 25.20 13.18 23.72
C PRO A 72 26.33 13.79 22.89
N VAL A 73 25.97 14.39 21.77
CA VAL A 73 26.90 14.95 20.78
C VAL A 73 26.72 16.46 20.71
N ASP A 74 27.82 17.18 20.91
CA ASP A 74 27.86 18.62 20.70
C ASP A 74 27.78 18.95 19.20
N VAL A 75 27.10 20.05 18.85
CA VAL A 75 26.86 20.53 17.49
C VAL A 75 28.17 20.72 16.71
N ARG A 76 29.28 21.01 17.40
CA ARG A 76 30.61 21.17 16.80
C ARG A 76 31.15 19.89 16.15
N LYS A 77 30.73 18.71 16.63
CA LYS A 77 31.15 17.41 16.07
C LYS A 77 30.39 17.04 14.79
N ILE A 78 29.42 17.84 14.34
CA ILE A 78 28.69 17.60 13.09
C ILE A 78 29.53 17.99 11.87
N PHE A 79 30.38 19.02 11.99
CA PHE A 79 31.18 19.55 10.89
C PHE A 79 32.61 19.02 10.94
N THR A 80 33.10 18.49 9.82
CA THR A 80 34.44 17.92 9.70
C THR A 80 35.41 18.81 8.92
N VAL A 81 35.08 20.09 8.73
CA VAL A 81 35.90 21.02 7.92
C VAL A 81 37.27 21.27 8.58
N ASN A 82 37.32 21.25 9.92
CA ASN A 82 38.54 21.50 10.70
C ASN A 82 38.93 20.33 11.61
N ALA A 83 38.33 19.15 11.43
CA ALA A 83 38.55 17.98 12.28
C ALA A 83 38.72 16.72 11.42
N ASP A 84 39.63 15.84 11.83
CA ASP A 84 39.82 14.54 11.18
C ASP A 84 38.52 13.72 11.26
N GLN A 85 38.08 13.23 10.10
CA GLN A 85 36.85 12.47 9.95
C GLN A 85 36.90 11.10 10.63
N PHE A 86 38.09 10.51 10.77
CA PHE A 86 38.25 9.18 11.34
C PHE A 86 38.29 9.18 12.87
N ILE A 87 38.74 10.30 13.48
CA ILE A 87 38.79 10.48 14.93
C ILE A 87 37.40 10.85 15.49
N ASN A 88 36.53 11.40 14.65
CA ASN A 88 35.21 11.82 15.08
C ASN A 88 34.24 10.63 15.17
N ASP A 89 34.02 10.14 16.39
CA ASP A 89 33.14 9.01 16.69
C ASP A 89 31.72 9.18 16.12
N TYR A 90 31.13 10.36 16.23
CA TYR A 90 29.79 10.64 15.70
C TYR A 90 29.74 10.49 14.17
N HIS A 91 30.78 10.97 13.51
CA HIS A 91 30.86 10.93 12.06
C HIS A 91 31.03 9.51 11.52
N MET A 92 31.82 8.69 12.21
CA MET A 92 32.00 7.28 11.86
C MET A 92 30.72 6.47 12.10
N ASP A 93 30.04 6.69 13.23
CA ASP A 93 28.76 6.05 13.55
C ASP A 93 27.68 6.37 12.51
N LEU A 94 27.52 7.65 12.15
CA LEU A 94 26.59 8.08 11.11
C LEU A 94 26.91 7.46 9.74
N ARG A 95 28.19 7.38 9.35
CA ARG A 95 28.57 6.76 8.08
C ARG A 95 28.26 5.26 8.06
N LEU A 96 28.48 4.58 9.18
CA LEU A 96 28.19 3.16 9.32
C LEU A 96 26.68 2.88 9.28
N SER A 97 25.85 3.75 9.84
CA SER A 97 24.39 3.60 9.77
C SER A 97 23.87 3.89 8.36
N VAL A 98 24.31 4.99 7.73
CA VAL A 98 23.92 5.36 6.35
C VAL A 98 24.28 4.28 5.34
N GLY A 99 25.46 3.66 5.50
CA GLY A 99 25.88 2.54 4.65
C GLY A 99 24.97 1.30 4.76
N ARG A 100 24.14 1.20 5.80
CA ARG A 100 23.27 0.05 6.11
C ARG A 100 21.76 0.36 6.03
N GLU A 101 21.37 1.55 5.57
CA GLU A 101 19.95 1.92 5.46
C GLU A 101 19.17 1.10 4.42
N ARG A 102 19.85 0.60 3.39
CA ARG A 102 19.21 -0.07 2.25
C ARG A 102 19.05 -1.56 2.51
N ILE A 103 17.82 -1.97 2.76
CA ILE A 103 17.39 -3.37 2.77
C ILE A 103 16.99 -3.76 1.33
N PRO A 104 17.24 -5.01 0.89
CA PRO A 104 16.79 -5.48 -0.41
C PRO A 104 15.29 -5.28 -0.58
N GLU A 105 14.90 -4.82 -1.77
CA GLU A 105 13.49 -4.66 -2.11
C GLU A 105 12.79 -6.02 -2.31
N ARG A 106 11.45 -6.00 -2.34
CA ARG A 106 10.67 -7.20 -2.65
C ARG A 106 10.90 -7.58 -4.11
N ILE A 107 11.06 -8.88 -4.39
CA ILE A 107 11.28 -9.40 -5.76
C ILE A 107 10.16 -8.94 -6.72
N VAL A 108 8.93 -8.97 -6.22
CA VAL A 108 7.71 -8.45 -6.85
C VAL A 108 7.01 -7.52 -5.88
N HIS A 109 6.15 -6.63 -6.36
CA HIS A 109 5.45 -5.67 -5.50
C HIS A 109 6.41 -4.76 -4.71
N ALA A 110 7.54 -4.38 -5.32
CA ALA A 110 8.57 -3.55 -4.70
C ALA A 110 8.01 -2.16 -4.39
N LYS A 111 7.45 -1.50 -5.41
CA LYS A 111 6.75 -0.24 -5.28
C LYS A 111 5.37 -0.45 -4.66
N GLY A 112 5.07 0.33 -3.63
CA GLY A 112 3.77 0.30 -2.98
C GLY A 112 3.62 1.32 -1.87
N THR A 113 2.36 1.56 -1.51
CA THR A 113 1.95 2.51 -0.47
C THR A 113 1.12 1.79 0.59
N GLY A 114 1.31 2.14 1.86
CA GLY A 114 0.57 1.55 2.97
C GLY A 114 -0.41 2.53 3.61
N ALA A 115 -1.49 1.99 4.16
CA ALA A 115 -2.45 2.73 4.98
C ALA A 115 -2.86 1.88 6.19
N GLU A 116 -3.22 2.54 7.29
CA GLU A 116 -3.80 1.91 8.47
C GLU A 116 -5.25 2.34 8.63
N GLY A 117 -6.07 1.46 9.18
CA GLY A 117 -7.48 1.69 9.39
C GLY A 117 -8.09 0.62 10.28
N TYR A 118 -9.40 0.43 10.14
CA TYR A 118 -10.14 -0.62 10.83
C TYR A 118 -11.10 -1.31 9.86
N PHE A 119 -11.35 -2.59 10.13
CA PHE A 119 -12.38 -3.40 9.51
C PHE A 119 -13.55 -3.50 10.49
N GLU A 120 -14.77 -3.31 9.99
CA GLU A 120 -16.01 -3.36 10.78
C GLU A 120 -16.98 -4.39 10.19
N VAL A 121 -17.44 -5.32 11.02
CA VAL A 121 -18.43 -6.33 10.61
C VAL A 121 -19.80 -5.69 10.50
N THR A 122 -20.40 -5.73 9.31
CA THR A 122 -21.73 -5.14 9.06
C THR A 122 -22.85 -6.17 9.01
N HIS A 123 -22.52 -7.41 8.61
CA HIS A 123 -23.47 -8.50 8.42
C HIS A 123 -22.96 -9.74 9.13
N ASP A 124 -23.89 -10.52 9.70
CA ASP A 124 -23.56 -11.75 10.39
C ASP A 124 -23.24 -12.87 9.39
N VAL A 125 -22.07 -13.49 9.56
CA VAL A 125 -21.56 -14.60 8.74
C VAL A 125 -21.13 -15.78 9.62
N SER A 126 -21.57 -15.82 10.89
CA SER A 126 -21.26 -16.86 11.88
C SER A 126 -21.64 -18.27 11.44
N MET A 127 -22.56 -18.40 10.49
CA MET A 127 -22.92 -19.69 9.88
C MET A 127 -21.76 -20.29 9.05
N PHE A 128 -20.89 -19.45 8.49
CA PHE A 128 -19.85 -19.88 7.55
C PHE A 128 -18.46 -19.95 8.19
N THR A 129 -18.19 -19.14 9.21
CA THR A 129 -16.85 -19.04 9.79
C THR A 129 -16.91 -18.94 11.31
N SER A 130 -16.00 -19.65 11.97
CA SER A 130 -15.79 -19.55 13.41
C SER A 130 -14.82 -18.42 13.79
N ALA A 131 -14.20 -17.72 12.83
CA ALA A 131 -13.18 -16.74 13.10
C ALA A 131 -13.74 -15.50 13.84
N ASP A 132 -13.11 -15.14 14.96
CA ASP A 132 -13.52 -14.01 15.83
C ASP A 132 -13.63 -12.67 15.08
N VAL A 133 -12.83 -12.49 14.02
CA VAL A 133 -12.80 -11.27 13.19
C VAL A 133 -14.14 -10.96 12.53
N PHE A 134 -14.87 -12.01 12.15
CA PHE A 134 -16.10 -11.90 11.38
C PHE A 134 -17.35 -12.08 12.26
N ASN A 135 -17.15 -12.44 13.53
CA ASN A 135 -18.23 -12.67 14.47
C ASN A 135 -18.54 -11.42 15.29
N GLY A 136 -19.84 -11.14 15.43
CA GLY A 136 -20.36 -9.97 16.13
C GLY A 136 -20.49 -8.74 15.24
N ILE A 137 -21.72 -8.36 14.90
CA ILE A 137 -22.03 -7.14 14.15
C ILE A 137 -21.50 -5.92 14.93
N GLY A 138 -20.76 -5.04 14.24
CA GLY A 138 -20.12 -3.87 14.82
C GLY A 138 -18.74 -4.13 15.44
N ASN A 139 -18.22 -5.37 15.40
CA ASN A 139 -16.87 -5.67 15.84
C ASN A 139 -15.84 -4.93 14.96
N LYS A 140 -14.89 -4.22 15.59
CA LYS A 140 -13.87 -3.42 14.91
C LYS A 140 -12.49 -4.04 15.12
N THR A 141 -11.88 -4.45 14.02
CA THR A 141 -10.53 -5.03 14.00
C THR A 141 -9.55 -4.05 13.38
N ARG A 142 -8.40 -3.82 14.00
CA ARG A 142 -7.37 -2.96 13.41
C ARG A 142 -6.82 -3.62 12.15
N THR A 143 -6.63 -2.83 11.10
CA THR A 143 -6.18 -3.32 9.79
C THR A 143 -5.05 -2.47 9.25
N ARG A 144 -4.08 -3.11 8.61
CA ARG A 144 -3.07 -2.43 7.80
C ARG A 144 -3.12 -2.98 6.38
N VAL A 145 -3.22 -2.08 5.41
CA VAL A 145 -3.30 -2.42 3.99
C VAL A 145 -2.06 -1.90 3.28
N ARG A 146 -1.57 -2.66 2.30
CA ARG A 146 -0.52 -2.24 1.38
C ARG A 146 -0.99 -2.44 -0.05
N PHE A 147 -1.00 -1.34 -0.79
CA PHE A 147 -1.22 -1.31 -2.23
C PHE A 147 0.13 -1.35 -2.95
N SER A 148 0.21 -2.00 -4.10
CA SER A 148 1.47 -2.16 -4.82
C SER A 148 1.29 -2.44 -6.30
N THR A 149 2.32 -2.14 -7.08
CA THR A 149 2.47 -2.54 -8.48
C THR A 149 3.41 -3.75 -8.56
N SER A 150 3.11 -4.74 -9.37
CA SER A 150 3.81 -6.03 -9.38
C SER A 150 5.19 -6.00 -10.04
N ILE A 151 5.29 -5.39 -11.22
CA ILE A 151 6.46 -5.46 -12.11
C ILE A 151 7.57 -4.46 -11.75
N PRO A 152 7.28 -3.16 -11.55
CA PRO A 152 8.35 -2.17 -11.44
C PRO A 152 9.08 -2.27 -10.10
N ASP A 153 10.35 -1.89 -10.13
CA ASP A 153 11.19 -1.78 -8.95
C ASP A 153 10.71 -0.64 -8.03
N ARG A 154 11.30 -0.49 -6.84
CA ARG A 154 10.90 0.54 -5.86
C ARG A 154 10.85 1.97 -6.40
N GLY A 155 11.64 2.28 -7.44
CA GLY A 155 11.70 3.59 -8.10
C GLY A 155 10.75 3.78 -9.29
N GLY A 156 9.94 2.79 -9.64
CA GLY A 156 9.03 2.89 -10.79
C GLY A 156 7.79 3.76 -10.55
N THR A 157 7.00 3.90 -11.61
CA THR A 157 5.76 4.70 -11.62
C THR A 157 4.54 3.88 -11.25
N ASP A 158 3.64 4.46 -10.44
CA ASP A 158 2.39 3.83 -10.04
C ASP A 158 1.36 3.77 -11.19
N LEU A 159 1.54 4.61 -12.21
CA LEU A 159 0.64 4.76 -13.37
C LEU A 159 0.92 3.75 -14.50
N LEU A 160 1.93 2.88 -14.36
CA LEU A 160 2.21 1.84 -15.35
C LEU A 160 1.03 0.85 -15.44
N ARG A 161 0.70 0.38 -16.65
CA ARG A 161 -0.21 -0.75 -16.86
C ARG A 161 0.40 -1.99 -16.23
N ASP A 162 -0.18 -2.43 -15.13
CA ASP A 162 0.36 -3.50 -14.30
C ASP A 162 -0.72 -4.08 -13.39
N PHE A 163 -0.53 -5.32 -12.97
CA PHE A 163 -1.30 -5.93 -11.91
C PHE A 163 -1.09 -5.14 -10.61
N LYS A 164 -2.19 -4.63 -10.05
CA LYS A 164 -2.18 -3.96 -8.76
C LYS A 164 -2.49 -4.97 -7.67
N GLY A 165 -1.59 -5.09 -6.71
CA GLY A 165 -1.74 -5.96 -5.56
C GLY A 165 -2.28 -5.18 -4.36
N LEU A 166 -3.27 -5.76 -3.67
CA LEU A 166 -3.72 -5.34 -2.35
C LEU A 166 -3.40 -6.45 -1.36
N SER A 167 -2.70 -6.11 -0.29
CA SER A 167 -2.50 -7.01 0.86
C SER A 167 -3.09 -6.36 2.10
N ALA A 168 -3.97 -7.08 2.78
CA ALA A 168 -4.60 -6.64 4.01
C ALA A 168 -4.18 -7.56 5.17
N LYS A 169 -3.71 -6.94 6.25
CA LYS A 169 -3.38 -7.59 7.52
C LYS A 169 -4.39 -7.17 8.57
N LEU A 170 -5.11 -8.13 9.12
CA LEU A 170 -6.07 -7.96 10.19
C LEU A 170 -5.43 -8.42 11.50
N TYR A 171 -5.38 -7.53 12.49
CA TYR A 171 -4.81 -7.81 13.80
C TYR A 171 -5.91 -8.33 14.72
N THR A 172 -6.06 -9.66 14.78
CA THR A 172 -7.13 -10.35 15.50
C THR A 172 -6.63 -10.83 16.86
N ARG A 173 -7.54 -11.25 17.74
CA ARG A 173 -7.18 -11.82 19.04
C ARG A 173 -6.54 -13.20 18.92
N GLU A 174 -6.90 -13.94 17.89
CA GLU A 174 -6.44 -15.31 17.63
C GLU A 174 -5.17 -15.34 16.77
N GLY A 175 -4.70 -14.18 16.32
CA GLY A 175 -3.48 -14.04 15.52
C GLY A 175 -3.60 -12.96 14.46
N ASN A 176 -2.57 -12.81 13.64
CA ASN A 176 -2.68 -11.94 12.47
C ASN A 176 -3.27 -12.74 11.31
N LEU A 177 -4.37 -12.26 10.77
CA LEU A 177 -4.97 -12.82 9.57
C LEU A 177 -4.51 -11.99 8.36
N ASP A 178 -3.72 -12.62 7.49
CA ASP A 178 -3.16 -11.99 6.30
C ASP A 178 -3.89 -12.48 5.05
N PHE A 179 -4.60 -11.57 4.39
CA PHE A 179 -5.08 -11.79 3.04
C PHE A 179 -3.94 -11.45 2.08
N LEU A 180 -3.16 -12.49 1.76
CA LEU A 180 -2.09 -12.44 0.77
C LEU A 180 -2.31 -13.55 -0.26
N TYR A 181 -2.07 -13.20 -1.52
CA TYR A 181 -1.90 -14.14 -2.60
C TYR A 181 -0.42 -14.58 -2.70
N PRO A 182 -0.08 -15.87 -2.46
CA PRO A 182 1.25 -16.38 -2.74
C PRO A 182 1.43 -16.69 -4.24
N ILE A 183 2.06 -15.76 -4.98
CA ILE A 183 2.48 -16.01 -6.36
C ILE A 183 3.80 -16.79 -6.35
N LYS A 184 3.77 -18.10 -6.60
CA LYS A 184 4.98 -18.84 -6.99
C LYS A 184 5.02 -19.02 -8.50
N PHE A 185 5.32 -17.94 -9.20
CA PHE A 185 5.44 -17.95 -10.66
C PHE A 185 6.75 -17.31 -11.11
N SER A 186 7.87 -17.99 -10.83
CA SER A 186 9.21 -17.51 -11.23
C SER A 186 9.33 -17.23 -12.75
N PRO A 187 8.75 -18.04 -13.66
CA PRO A 187 8.88 -17.78 -15.10
C PRO A 187 8.13 -16.52 -15.59
N LEU A 188 6.90 -16.29 -15.13
CA LEU A 188 6.09 -15.09 -15.36
C LEU A 188 6.81 -13.84 -14.86
N VAL A 189 7.34 -13.88 -13.64
CA VAL A 189 8.06 -12.73 -13.09
C VAL A 189 9.27 -12.39 -13.96
N HIS A 190 10.03 -13.40 -14.41
CA HIS A 190 11.15 -13.17 -15.32
C HIS A 190 10.69 -12.66 -16.69
N ALA A 191 9.55 -13.13 -17.20
CA ALA A 191 9.00 -12.70 -18.49
C ALA A 191 8.56 -11.24 -18.50
N PHE A 192 8.04 -10.74 -17.37
CA PHE A 192 7.59 -9.34 -17.23
C PHE A 192 8.68 -8.40 -16.71
N LYS A 193 9.77 -8.91 -16.13
CA LYS A 193 10.91 -8.11 -15.70
C LYS A 193 11.85 -7.79 -16.87
N ARG A 194 12.91 -7.03 -16.56
CA ARG A 194 13.95 -6.63 -17.53
C ARG A 194 14.68 -7.86 -18.07
N ASN A 195 15.05 -7.77 -19.34
CA ASN A 195 15.92 -8.75 -19.99
C ASN A 195 17.26 -8.85 -19.24
N PRO A 196 17.76 -10.07 -18.95
CA PRO A 196 19.00 -10.25 -18.18
C PRO A 196 20.27 -9.74 -18.88
N VAL A 197 20.26 -9.61 -20.22
CA VAL A 197 21.44 -9.18 -20.99
C VAL A 197 21.45 -7.66 -21.21
N THR A 198 20.31 -7.05 -21.54
CA THR A 198 20.21 -5.63 -21.91
C THR A 198 19.73 -4.70 -20.80
N PRO A 199 19.47 -5.19 -19.58
CA PRO A 199 18.58 -4.61 -18.57
C PRO A 199 17.39 -3.75 -19.01
N LEU A 200 16.81 -3.96 -20.20
CA LEU A 200 15.65 -3.21 -20.69
C LEU A 200 14.37 -4.05 -20.63
N TYR A 201 13.22 -3.37 -20.65
CA TYR A 201 11.93 -4.05 -20.83
C TYR A 201 11.81 -4.55 -22.27
N ASP A 202 11.45 -5.82 -22.43
CA ASP A 202 11.33 -6.48 -23.74
C ASP A 202 9.91 -7.05 -23.91
N PHE A 203 9.14 -6.46 -24.82
CA PHE A 203 7.79 -6.93 -25.12
C PHE A 203 7.78 -8.31 -25.79
N THR A 204 8.85 -8.67 -26.50
CA THR A 204 8.97 -9.99 -27.13
C THR A 204 8.93 -11.09 -26.08
N GLN A 205 9.60 -10.88 -24.95
CA GLN A 205 9.63 -11.81 -23.83
C GLN A 205 8.25 -12.00 -23.18
N ILE A 206 7.48 -10.91 -23.05
CA ILE A 206 6.12 -10.95 -22.51
C ILE A 206 5.20 -11.72 -23.46
N TRP A 207 5.23 -11.41 -24.75
CA TRP A 207 4.36 -12.05 -25.74
C TRP A 207 4.71 -13.53 -25.98
N ASP A 208 6.00 -13.89 -25.99
CA ASP A 208 6.44 -15.29 -26.06
C ASP A 208 5.85 -16.09 -24.90
N PHE A 209 5.94 -15.54 -23.69
CA PHE A 209 5.39 -16.20 -22.51
C PHE A 209 3.86 -16.39 -22.56
N ILE A 210 3.11 -15.37 -23.00
CA ILE A 210 1.64 -15.43 -23.08
C ILE A 210 1.18 -16.40 -24.18
N THR A 211 1.82 -16.36 -25.35
CA THR A 211 1.44 -17.18 -26.50
C THR A 211 1.72 -18.67 -26.28
N LEU A 212 2.80 -19.00 -25.57
CA LEU A 212 3.15 -20.38 -25.23
C LEU A 212 2.31 -20.95 -24.07
N ARG A 213 1.62 -20.10 -23.29
CA ARG A 213 0.88 -20.48 -22.07
C ARG A 213 -0.53 -19.90 -22.06
N PRO A 214 -1.47 -20.59 -22.72
CA PRO A 214 -2.82 -20.05 -22.89
C PRO A 214 -3.58 -19.89 -21.58
N GLU A 215 -3.18 -20.57 -20.49
CA GLU A 215 -3.76 -20.39 -19.16
C GLU A 215 -3.61 -18.96 -18.62
N THR A 216 -2.65 -18.18 -19.16
CA THR A 216 -2.38 -16.80 -18.74
C THR A 216 -3.28 -15.77 -19.43
N PHE A 217 -4.00 -16.16 -20.49
CA PHE A 217 -4.79 -15.23 -21.30
C PHE A 217 -5.88 -14.52 -20.49
N HIS A 218 -6.56 -15.20 -19.58
CA HIS A 218 -7.62 -14.58 -18.79
C HIS A 218 -7.09 -13.38 -17.99
N THR A 219 -5.99 -13.60 -17.26
CA THR A 219 -5.33 -12.56 -16.46
C THR A 219 -4.72 -11.47 -17.34
N PHE A 220 -4.21 -11.82 -18.52
CA PHE A 220 -3.69 -10.85 -19.48
C PHE A 220 -4.79 -9.94 -20.06
N LEU A 221 -5.98 -10.46 -20.33
CA LEU A 221 -7.12 -9.63 -20.76
C LEU A 221 -7.54 -8.63 -19.68
N TRP A 222 -7.50 -9.02 -18.40
CA TRP A 222 -7.71 -8.08 -17.29
C TRP A 222 -6.63 -6.99 -17.25
N LEU A 223 -5.36 -7.34 -17.50
CA LEU A 223 -4.26 -6.38 -17.55
C LEU A 223 -4.43 -5.34 -18.66
N GLU A 224 -4.87 -5.76 -19.85
CA GLU A 224 -5.06 -4.87 -20.99
C GLU A 224 -6.39 -4.10 -20.96
N SER A 225 -7.30 -4.48 -20.07
CA SER A 225 -8.52 -3.72 -19.79
C SER A 225 -8.24 -2.45 -18.99
N ASP A 226 -9.28 -1.64 -18.76
CA ASP A 226 -9.20 -0.43 -17.93
C ASP A 226 -8.77 -0.72 -16.47
N TYR A 227 -8.90 -1.97 -16.01
CA TYR A 227 -8.43 -2.40 -14.69
C TYR A 227 -6.90 -2.41 -14.56
N GLY A 228 -6.15 -2.46 -15.67
CA GLY A 228 -4.68 -2.41 -15.63
C GLY A 228 -4.11 -1.04 -15.24
N VAL A 229 -4.89 0.03 -15.40
CA VAL A 229 -4.50 1.41 -15.06
C VAL A 229 -5.61 2.09 -14.25
N PRO A 230 -5.82 1.69 -12.98
CA PRO A 230 -6.86 2.29 -12.17
C PRO A 230 -6.52 3.74 -11.81
N ASN A 231 -7.56 4.59 -11.71
CA ASN A 231 -7.43 5.97 -11.26
C ASN A 231 -7.24 6.03 -9.73
N GLY A 232 -6.02 5.69 -9.30
CA GLY A 232 -5.62 5.60 -7.91
C GLY A 232 -6.15 4.36 -7.19
N TYR A 233 -5.50 4.00 -6.08
CA TYR A 233 -5.82 2.79 -5.31
C TYR A 233 -7.18 2.79 -4.62
N ARG A 234 -7.85 3.95 -4.54
CA ARG A 234 -9.18 4.08 -3.92
C ARG A 234 -10.33 3.62 -4.82
N LYS A 235 -10.11 3.62 -6.13
CA LYS A 235 -11.12 3.28 -7.15
C LYS A 235 -10.87 1.90 -7.77
N MET A 236 -10.03 1.09 -7.15
CA MET A 236 -9.79 -0.27 -7.59
C MET A 236 -10.48 -1.24 -6.65
N GLU A 237 -10.98 -2.32 -7.23
CA GLU A 237 -11.47 -3.46 -6.49
C GLU A 237 -10.31 -4.41 -6.17
N ALA A 238 -10.49 -5.25 -5.15
CA ALA A 238 -9.50 -6.22 -4.75
C ALA A 238 -10.15 -7.58 -4.57
N PHE A 239 -9.52 -8.59 -5.17
CA PHE A 239 -9.99 -9.96 -5.14
C PHE A 239 -8.88 -10.86 -4.58
N PRO A 240 -9.21 -11.85 -3.75
CA PRO A 240 -8.21 -12.73 -3.18
C PRO A 240 -7.82 -13.87 -4.14
N ILE A 241 -8.43 -13.93 -5.33
CA ILE A 241 -8.20 -14.84 -6.47
C ILE A 241 -8.49 -16.32 -6.16
N HIS A 242 -7.94 -16.84 -5.06
CA HIS A 242 -8.14 -18.21 -4.61
C HIS A 242 -9.49 -18.40 -3.92
N THR A 243 -9.97 -19.64 -3.97
CA THR A 243 -11.05 -20.12 -3.10
C THR A 243 -10.47 -20.44 -1.72
N TYR A 244 -11.14 -20.01 -0.66
CA TYR A 244 -10.77 -20.24 0.74
C TYR A 244 -11.81 -21.14 1.41
N GLU A 245 -11.40 -21.78 2.51
CA GLU A 245 -12.23 -22.52 3.46
C GLU A 245 -11.89 -22.04 4.88
#